data_AF-A0A4D8S5N1-F1
#
_entry.id   AF-A0A4D8S5N1-F1
#
_cell.length_a   1.000
_cell.length_b   1.000
_cell.length_c   1.000
_cell.angle_alpha   90.00
_cell.angle_beta   90.00
_cell.angle_gamma   90.00
#
_symmetry.space_group_name_H-M   'P 1'
#
loop_
_entity.id
_entity.type
_entity.pdbx_description
1 polymer ?
#
loop_
_entity_poly.entity_id
_entity_poly.type
_entity_poly.pdbx_seq_one_letter_code
_entity_poly.pdbx_strand_id
1 'polypeptide(L)'
;MRLFGVKVDSLLSPQTKYLATMKQFIPEYGEERPKIFALDVDGRVLRELILLREPMLPGRRIQSGYKLEVSSSSDGGLASLSGMFTLTLVPRVLKGDKWFRGELLVLGRKTNPERILIFHDIPALGNSGKEVIAQLQKFLEEWGIHTRKLPTIVRNMRTFEKVKAKVIDIDFLTANSLP
;
A
#
# COMPACT_ATOMS: atom_id res chain seq x y z
N MET A 1 3.01 5.90 -11.51
CA MET A 1 4.34 6.55 -11.43
C MET A 1 5.42 5.61 -10.88
N ARG A 2 6.71 5.97 -10.99
CA ARG A 2 7.80 5.21 -10.37
C ARG A 2 8.65 6.08 -9.46
N LEU A 3 9.08 5.53 -8.32
CA LEU A 3 10.03 6.14 -7.38
C LEU A 3 11.17 5.13 -7.13
N PHE A 4 12.42 5.54 -7.29
CA PHE A 4 13.60 4.63 -7.24
C PHE A 4 13.46 3.39 -8.14
N GLY A 5 12.78 3.52 -9.29
CA GLY A 5 12.50 2.42 -10.22
C GLY A 5 11.34 1.49 -9.82
N VAL A 6 10.73 1.71 -8.65
CA VAL A 6 9.61 0.95 -8.08
C VAL A 6 8.29 1.57 -8.51
N LYS A 7 7.33 0.78 -8.98
CA LYS A 7 5.99 1.26 -9.31
C LYS A 7 5.23 1.55 -8.01
N VAL A 8 4.84 2.79 -7.78
CA VAL A 8 4.21 3.25 -6.52
C VAL A 8 2.75 3.70 -6.70
N ASP A 9 2.16 3.44 -7.87
CA ASP A 9 0.79 3.81 -8.20
C ASP A 9 -0.23 3.38 -7.13
N SER A 10 -0.06 2.22 -6.49
CA SER A 10 -0.97 1.78 -5.43
C SER A 10 -1.04 2.70 -4.21
N LEU A 11 0.00 3.52 -3.98
CA LEU A 11 0.04 4.50 -2.90
C LEU A 11 -0.74 5.78 -3.23
N LEU A 12 -1.25 5.89 -4.45
CA LEU A 12 -1.94 7.08 -4.92
C LEU A 12 -3.45 6.88 -4.84
N SER A 13 -4.10 7.84 -4.20
CA SER A 13 -5.53 8.10 -4.27
C SER A 13 -5.74 9.62 -4.41
N PRO A 14 -6.97 10.09 -4.67
CA PRO A 14 -7.28 11.52 -4.63
C PRO A 14 -6.97 12.19 -3.27
N GLN A 15 -6.85 11.40 -2.19
CA GLN A 15 -6.51 11.88 -0.86
C GLN A 15 -5.00 11.97 -0.63
N THR A 16 -4.18 11.24 -1.41
CA THR A 16 -2.73 11.27 -1.27
C THR A 16 -2.17 12.64 -1.63
N LYS A 17 -1.41 13.22 -0.70
CA LYS A 17 -0.68 14.49 -0.90
C LYS A 17 0.81 14.30 -0.86
N TYR A 18 1.30 13.40 -0.02
CA TYR A 18 2.72 13.14 0.08
C TYR A 18 3.04 11.67 -0.07
N LEU A 19 4.19 11.37 -0.68
CA LEU A 19 4.86 10.08 -0.58
C LEU A 19 6.13 10.27 0.24
N ALA A 20 6.34 9.43 1.24
CA ALA A 20 7.52 9.47 2.08
C ALA A 20 8.24 8.12 2.10
N THR A 21 9.55 8.13 2.37
CA THR A 21 10.38 6.93 2.43
C THR A 21 11.01 6.73 3.80
N MET A 22 10.99 5.49 4.28
CA MET A 22 11.64 5.10 5.53
C MET A 22 12.07 3.63 5.48
N LYS A 23 12.71 3.16 6.55
CA LYS A 23 12.88 1.72 6.81
C LYS A 23 11.88 1.25 7.84
N GLN A 24 11.49 -0.02 7.74
CA GLN A 24 10.68 -0.69 8.74
C GLN A 24 11.29 -2.05 9.05
N PHE A 25 11.44 -2.36 10.33
CA PHE A 25 11.81 -3.69 10.79
C PHE A 25 10.66 -4.67 10.55
N ILE A 26 10.94 -5.79 9.88
CA ILE A 26 9.95 -6.84 9.65
C ILE A 26 10.36 -8.07 10.48
N PRO A 27 9.68 -8.34 11.62
CA PRO A 27 10.07 -9.40 12.55
C PRO A 27 10.21 -10.78 11.91
N GLU A 28 9.33 -11.11 10.97
CA GLU A 28 9.33 -12.41 10.27
C GLU A 28 10.60 -12.65 9.44
N TYR A 29 11.34 -11.59 9.11
CA TYR A 29 12.61 -11.66 8.40
C TYR A 29 13.82 -11.27 9.26
N GLY A 30 13.62 -10.75 10.47
CA GLY A 30 14.71 -10.29 11.34
C GLY A 30 15.54 -9.13 10.75
N GLU A 31 15.00 -8.38 9.79
CA GLU A 31 15.74 -7.38 9.02
C GLU A 31 14.90 -6.11 8.78
N GLU A 32 15.57 -4.97 8.60
CA GLU A 32 14.95 -3.75 8.09
C GLU A 32 14.71 -3.84 6.58
N ARG A 33 13.53 -3.39 6.15
CA ARG A 33 13.13 -3.32 4.74
C ARG A 33 12.75 -1.89 4.37
N PRO A 34 13.03 -1.45 3.14
CA PRO A 34 12.62 -0.12 2.70
C PRO A 34 11.11 -0.08 2.49
N LYS A 35 10.54 1.06 2.87
CA LYS A 35 9.12 1.36 2.81
C LYS A 35 8.89 2.70 2.13
N ILE A 36 7.86 2.75 1.30
CA ILE A 36 7.29 3.99 0.77
C ILE A 36 5.86 4.07 1.28
N PHE A 37 5.46 5.18 1.86
CA PHE A 37 4.12 5.35 2.42
C PHE A 37 3.48 6.66 1.94
N ALA A 38 2.16 6.64 1.84
CA ALA A 38 1.34 7.77 1.42
C ALA A 38 0.75 8.48 2.63
N LEU A 39 0.73 9.81 2.57
CA LEU A 39 0.14 10.68 3.57
C LEU A 39 -0.93 11.57 2.93
N ASP A 40 -1.98 11.88 3.70
CA ASP A 40 -2.93 12.95 3.37
C ASP A 40 -2.39 14.35 3.72
N VAL A 41 -3.24 15.37 3.57
CA VAL A 41 -2.93 16.76 3.96
C VAL A 41 -2.58 16.90 5.44
N ASP A 42 -3.13 16.05 6.30
CA ASP A 42 -3.01 16.11 7.76
C ASP A 42 -1.84 15.24 8.27
N GLY A 43 -1.08 14.60 7.38
CA GLY A 43 0.04 13.73 7.73
C GLY A 43 -0.39 12.33 8.22
N ARG A 44 -1.64 11.90 7.98
CA ARG A 44 -2.08 10.55 8.33
C ARG A 44 -1.65 9.56 7.26
N VAL A 45 -1.17 8.39 7.69
CA VAL A 45 -0.76 7.32 6.78
C VAL A 45 -2.00 6.70 6.13
N LEU A 46 -2.08 6.80 4.80
CA LEU A 46 -3.15 6.20 4.01
C LEU A 46 -2.79 4.79 3.56
N ARG A 47 -1.57 4.61 3.04
CA ARG A 47 -1.11 3.36 2.41
C ARG A 47 0.38 3.17 2.58
N GLU A 48 0.83 1.92 2.59
CA GLU A 48 2.23 1.57 2.74
C GLU A 48 2.65 0.51 1.72
N LEU A 49 3.83 0.67 1.13
CA LEU A 49 4.46 -0.29 0.23
C LEU A 49 5.83 -0.65 0.79
N ILE A 50 5.94 -1.87 1.31
CA ILE A 50 7.17 -2.44 1.86
C ILE A 50 7.80 -3.34 0.79
N LEU A 51 9.08 -3.15 0.50
CA LEU A 51 9.80 -4.04 -0.43
C LEU A 51 10.58 -5.08 0.36
N LEU A 52 10.22 -6.35 0.16
CA LEU A 52 10.90 -7.48 0.78
C LEU A 52 12.16 -7.88 0.02
N ARG A 53 12.29 -7.44 -1.24
CA ARG A 53 13.46 -7.65 -2.08
C ARG A 53 13.90 -6.32 -2.68
N GLU A 54 15.11 -5.88 -2.32
CA GLU A 54 15.66 -4.64 -2.86
C GLU A 54 16.13 -4.81 -4.33
N PRO A 55 15.99 -3.76 -5.16
CA PRO A 55 16.64 -3.72 -6.46
C PRO A 55 18.17 -3.79 -6.29
N MET A 56 18.81 -4.75 -6.96
CA MET A 56 20.28 -4.88 -6.94
C MET A 56 21.01 -3.83 -7.80
N LEU A 57 20.28 -3.05 -8.59
CA LEU A 57 20.88 -2.06 -9.49
C LEU A 57 21.32 -0.80 -8.73
N PRO A 58 22.57 -0.33 -8.94
CA PRO A 58 23.06 0.94 -8.40
C PRO A 58 22.11 2.10 -8.74
N GLY A 59 21.88 3.00 -7.78
CA GLY A 59 20.99 4.17 -7.95
C GLY A 59 19.48 3.89 -7.86
N ARG A 60 19.05 2.63 -7.66
CA ARG A 60 17.64 2.25 -7.48
C ARG A 60 17.29 1.78 -6.07
N ARG A 61 18.24 1.88 -5.14
CA ARG A 61 17.95 1.63 -3.73
C ARG A 61 17.10 2.77 -3.19
N ILE A 62 16.06 2.42 -2.45
CA ILE A 62 15.23 3.41 -1.76
C ILE A 62 16.07 3.97 -0.63
N GLN A 63 16.30 5.28 -0.69
CA GLN A 63 16.89 6.01 0.41
C GLN A 63 15.77 6.48 1.34
N SER A 64 15.99 6.39 2.64
CA SER A 64 15.05 6.90 3.65
C SER A 64 15.16 8.41 3.78
N GLY A 65 14.10 9.06 4.25
CA GLY A 65 14.11 10.49 4.52
C GLY A 65 13.69 11.36 3.33
N TYR A 66 13.06 10.81 2.30
CA TYR A 66 12.48 11.61 1.22
C TYR A 66 11.00 11.85 1.49
N LYS A 67 10.50 13.05 1.16
CA LYS A 67 9.08 13.41 1.11
C LYS A 67 8.81 14.08 -0.24
N LEU A 68 7.83 13.59 -0.98
CA LEU A 68 7.45 14.11 -2.29
C LEU A 68 6.01 14.57 -2.24
N GLU A 69 5.74 15.79 -2.67
CA GLU A 69 4.38 16.23 -2.91
C GLU A 69 3.87 15.65 -4.24
N VAL A 70 2.70 15.04 -4.19
CA VAL A 70 2.07 14.36 -5.32
C VAL A 70 0.60 14.72 -5.43
N SER A 71 0.08 14.66 -6.65
CA SER A 71 -1.35 14.69 -6.90
C SER A 71 -1.77 13.56 -7.83
N SER A 72 -2.92 12.97 -7.54
CA SER A 72 -3.57 11.96 -8.37
C SER A 72 -5.06 12.29 -8.48
N SER A 73 -5.62 12.08 -9.67
CA SER A 73 -7.08 12.18 -9.90
C SER A 73 -7.80 10.84 -9.77
N SER A 74 -7.05 9.74 -9.70
CA SER A 74 -7.60 8.39 -9.62
C SER A 74 -6.91 7.54 -8.56
N ASP A 75 -7.58 6.47 -8.15
CA ASP A 75 -7.01 5.45 -7.28
C ASP A 75 -6.10 4.49 -8.06
N GLY A 76 -4.96 4.12 -7.49
CA GLY A 76 -4.05 3.15 -8.10
C GLY A 76 -4.26 1.71 -7.72
N GLY A 77 -5.20 1.39 -6.83
CA GLY A 77 -5.56 0.05 -6.43
C GLY A 77 -4.33 -0.84 -6.20
N LEU A 78 -4.24 -1.94 -6.94
CA LEU A 78 -3.13 -2.90 -6.84
C LEU A 78 -2.06 -2.72 -7.94
N ALA A 79 -2.00 -1.55 -8.58
CA ALA A 79 -1.07 -1.28 -9.67
C ALA A 79 0.41 -1.52 -9.33
N SER A 80 0.85 -1.27 -8.10
CA SER A 80 2.22 -1.57 -7.63
C SER A 80 2.53 -3.05 -7.54
N LEU A 81 1.53 -3.92 -7.61
CA LEU A 81 1.67 -5.38 -7.59
C LEU A 81 1.50 -6.00 -8.99
N SER A 82 1.48 -5.19 -10.05
CA SER A 82 1.46 -5.68 -11.43
C SER A 82 2.65 -6.61 -11.70
N GLY A 83 2.37 -7.79 -12.28
CA GLY A 83 3.39 -8.80 -12.60
C GLY A 83 3.72 -9.78 -11.46
N MET A 84 2.97 -9.74 -10.36
CA MET A 84 3.00 -10.79 -9.34
C MET A 84 2.17 -12.00 -9.80
N PHE A 85 2.64 -13.21 -9.49
CA PHE A 85 1.93 -14.45 -9.84
C PHE A 85 0.76 -14.70 -8.90
N THR A 86 0.94 -14.39 -7.61
CA THR A 86 -0.09 -14.57 -6.59
C THR A 86 -0.14 -13.37 -5.66
N LEU A 87 -1.34 -13.08 -5.18
CA LEU A 87 -1.63 -12.04 -4.21
C LEU A 87 -2.39 -12.66 -3.05
N THR A 88 -1.81 -12.60 -1.85
CA THR A 88 -2.51 -13.01 -0.62
C THR A 88 -3.17 -11.79 -0.01
N LEU A 89 -4.50 -11.81 0.07
CA LEU A 89 -5.32 -10.75 0.66
C LEU A 89 -5.63 -11.12 2.11
N VAL A 90 -5.22 -10.28 3.05
CA VAL A 90 -5.36 -10.51 4.48
C VAL A 90 -6.07 -9.32 5.11
N PRO A 91 -7.29 -9.49 5.65
CA PRO A 91 -7.98 -8.42 6.36
C PRO A 91 -7.36 -8.25 7.75
N ARG A 92 -7.26 -7.01 8.22
CA ARG A 92 -7.08 -6.72 9.64
C ARG A 92 -8.30 -5.96 10.14
N VAL A 93 -8.85 -6.40 11.25
CA VAL A 93 -9.98 -5.74 11.90
C VAL A 93 -9.46 -5.08 13.17
N LEU A 94 -9.46 -3.76 13.19
CA LEU A 94 -9.06 -2.94 14.32
C LEU A 94 -10.30 -2.57 15.13
N LYS A 95 -10.24 -2.77 16.44
CA LYS A 95 -11.31 -2.41 17.37
C LYS A 95 -11.12 -0.97 17.83
N GLY A 96 -12.12 -0.12 17.60
CA GLY A 96 -12.26 1.19 18.24
C GLY A 96 -13.27 1.14 19.39
N ASP A 97 -13.57 2.31 19.97
CA ASP A 97 -14.43 2.42 21.15
C ASP A 97 -15.88 1.99 20.90
N LYS A 98 -16.41 2.30 19.70
CA LYS A 98 -17.81 2.02 19.33
C LYS A 98 -17.97 1.25 18.02
N TRP A 99 -16.89 1.06 17.27
CA TRP A 99 -16.90 0.50 15.93
C TRP A 99 -15.62 -0.26 15.65
N PHE A 100 -15.66 -1.10 14.61
CA PHE A 100 -14.51 -1.78 14.05
C PHE A 100 -14.16 -1.14 12.71
N ARG A 101 -12.86 -1.06 12.40
CA ARG A 101 -12.33 -0.62 11.10
C ARG A 101 -11.54 -1.73 10.43
N GLY A 102 -11.64 -1.79 9.12
CA GLY A 102 -10.88 -2.68 8.27
C GLY A 102 -9.63 -2.03 7.73
N GLU A 103 -8.55 -2.80 7.73
CA GLU A 103 -7.39 -2.57 6.87
C GLU A 103 -7.22 -3.79 5.97
N LEU A 104 -6.56 -3.60 4.83
CA LEU A 104 -6.22 -4.70 3.93
C LEU A 104 -4.71 -4.77 3.74
N LEU A 105 -4.16 -5.95 4.02
CA LEU A 105 -2.82 -6.31 3.60
C LEU A 105 -2.87 -7.14 2.34
N VAL A 106 -1.97 -6.82 1.41
CA VAL A 106 -1.77 -7.58 0.19
C VAL A 106 -0.31 -7.96 0.07
N LEU A 107 -0.04 -9.27 0.18
CA LEU A 107 1.30 -9.82 -0.05
C LEU A 107 1.44 -10.24 -1.51
N GLY A 108 2.33 -9.57 -2.24
CA GLY A 108 2.68 -9.90 -3.61
C GLY A 108 3.83 -10.90 -3.72
N ARG A 109 3.61 -11.98 -4.46
CA ARG A 109 4.61 -13.03 -4.70
C ARG A 109 4.79 -13.31 -6.19
N LYS A 110 6.04 -13.46 -6.61
CA LYS A 110 6.40 -14.24 -7.80
C LYS A 110 6.70 -15.67 -7.34
N THR A 111 7.94 -16.12 -7.51
CA THR A 111 8.45 -17.34 -6.87
C THR A 111 8.61 -17.15 -5.36
N ASN A 112 9.07 -15.97 -4.94
CA ASN A 112 9.25 -15.58 -3.53
C ASN A 112 8.40 -14.34 -3.19
N PRO A 113 8.14 -14.07 -1.90
CA PRO A 113 7.62 -12.78 -1.43
C PRO A 113 8.47 -11.60 -1.94
N GLU A 114 7.84 -10.62 -2.57
CA GLU A 114 8.55 -9.44 -3.08
C GLU A 114 8.08 -8.13 -2.43
N ARG A 115 6.77 -7.98 -2.17
CA ARG A 115 6.19 -6.71 -1.71
C ARG A 115 5.01 -6.94 -0.78
N ILE A 116 4.85 -6.06 0.20
CA ILE A 116 3.65 -5.95 1.02
C ILE A 116 3.04 -4.58 0.74
N LEU A 117 1.76 -4.57 0.43
CA LEU A 117 0.96 -3.35 0.30
C LEU A 117 -0.06 -3.34 1.44
N ILE A 118 -0.15 -2.22 2.15
CA ILE A 118 -1.06 -2.04 3.28
C ILE A 118 -1.97 -0.87 2.94
N PHE A 119 -3.28 -1.07 3.09
CA PHE A 119 -4.29 -0.05 2.94
C PHE A 119 -4.96 0.23 4.27
N HIS A 120 -4.82 1.45 4.74
CA HIS A 120 -5.49 1.95 5.94
C HIS A 120 -6.76 2.71 5.56
N ASP A 121 -6.80 3.29 4.36
CA ASP A 121 -7.83 4.21 3.86
C ASP A 121 -9.05 3.52 3.23
N ILE A 122 -9.25 2.22 3.46
CA ILE A 122 -10.44 1.52 2.95
C ILE A 122 -11.66 1.89 3.81
N PRO A 123 -12.79 2.29 3.20
CA PRO A 123 -14.02 2.63 3.92
C PRO A 123 -14.75 1.37 4.42
N ALA A 124 -14.10 0.58 5.27
CA ALA A 124 -14.64 -0.62 5.89
C ALA A 124 -14.88 -0.37 7.39
N LEU A 125 -16.10 0.00 7.76
CA LEU A 125 -16.53 0.30 9.12
C LEU A 125 -17.75 -0.55 9.50
N GLY A 126 -17.76 -1.14 10.69
CA GLY A 126 -18.90 -1.96 11.13
C GLY A 126 -19.00 -2.11 12.63
N ASN A 127 -20.14 -2.62 13.09
CA ASN A 127 -20.38 -2.94 14.50
C ASN A 127 -19.82 -4.31 14.89
N SER A 128 -19.40 -5.11 13.90
CA SER A 128 -18.79 -6.42 14.08
C SER A 128 -17.66 -6.64 13.09
N GLY A 129 -16.71 -7.52 13.43
CA GLY A 129 -15.65 -7.91 12.50
C GLY A 129 -16.17 -8.57 11.22
N LYS A 130 -17.34 -9.22 11.27
CA LYS A 130 -17.99 -9.81 10.09
C LYS A 130 -18.46 -8.73 9.11
N GLU A 131 -19.08 -7.66 9.61
CA GLU A 131 -19.49 -6.52 8.78
C GLU A 131 -18.29 -5.84 8.11
N VAL A 132 -17.19 -5.64 8.86
CA VAL A 132 -15.96 -5.08 8.32
C VAL A 132 -15.40 -5.94 7.19
N ILE A 133 -15.34 -7.26 7.37
CA ILE A 133 -14.88 -8.19 6.32
C ILE A 133 -15.79 -8.12 5.08
N ALA A 134 -17.11 -8.05 5.26
CA ALA A 134 -18.04 -7.91 4.15
C ALA A 134 -17.83 -6.60 3.37
N GLN A 135 -17.56 -5.48 4.07
CA GLN A 135 -17.24 -4.21 3.40
C GLN A 135 -15.88 -4.25 2.68
N LEU A 136 -14.87 -4.90 3.25
CA LEU A 136 -13.59 -5.14 2.56
C LEU A 136 -13.79 -5.97 1.28
N GLN A 137 -14.65 -6.99 1.31
CA GLN A 137 -14.98 -7.78 0.11
C GLN A 137 -15.67 -6.92 -0.95
N LYS A 138 -16.65 -6.08 -0.57
CA LYS A 138 -17.31 -5.17 -1.50
C LYS A 138 -16.34 -4.17 -2.13
N PHE A 139 -15.42 -3.62 -1.34
CA PHE A 139 -14.38 -2.73 -1.86
C PHE A 139 -13.43 -3.44 -2.85
N LEU A 140 -13.08 -4.69 -2.58
CA LEU A 140 -12.30 -5.51 -3.51
C LEU A 140 -13.05 -5.78 -4.83
N GLU A 141 -14.37 -5.95 -4.79
CA GLU A 141 -15.21 -6.10 -5.99
C GLU A 141 -15.20 -4.84 -6.86
N GLU A 142 -15.14 -3.65 -6.28
CA GLU A 142 -14.97 -2.38 -7.02
C GLU A 142 -13.64 -2.34 -7.79
N TRP A 143 -12.63 -3.06 -7.32
CA TRP A 143 -11.37 -3.30 -8.04
C TRP A 143 -11.38 -4.52 -8.96
N GLY A 144 -12.56 -5.13 -9.17
CA GLY A 144 -12.76 -6.31 -10.00
C GLY A 144 -12.33 -7.63 -9.36
N ILE A 145 -12.04 -7.64 -8.06
CA ILE A 145 -11.51 -8.79 -7.32
C ILE A 145 -12.64 -9.46 -6.56
N HIS A 146 -13.19 -10.52 -7.15
CA HIS A 146 -14.32 -11.25 -6.57
C HIS A 146 -13.80 -12.35 -5.63
N THR A 147 -14.07 -12.22 -4.32
CA THR A 147 -13.62 -13.20 -3.32
C THR A 147 -14.78 -13.64 -2.43
N ARG A 148 -14.95 -14.95 -2.26
CA ARG A 148 -16.01 -15.50 -1.38
C ARG A 148 -15.67 -15.42 0.10
N LYS A 149 -14.38 -15.30 0.44
CA LYS A 149 -13.88 -15.23 1.81
C LYS A 149 -12.57 -14.46 1.88
N LEU A 150 -12.27 -13.93 3.06
CA LEU A 150 -10.98 -13.38 3.43
C LEU A 150 -10.50 -14.04 4.75
N PRO A 151 -9.20 -14.34 4.92
CA PRO A 151 -8.11 -14.16 3.95
C PRO A 151 -8.20 -15.13 2.76
N THR A 152 -7.58 -14.76 1.64
CA THR A 152 -7.58 -15.59 0.41
C THR A 152 -6.35 -15.36 -0.46
N ILE A 153 -6.12 -16.25 -1.42
CA ILE A 153 -5.06 -16.15 -2.42
C ILE A 153 -5.71 -16.01 -3.79
N VAL A 154 -5.35 -14.95 -4.50
CA VAL A 154 -5.76 -14.71 -5.89
C VAL A 154 -4.58 -15.00 -6.81
N ARG A 155 -4.84 -15.70 -7.91
CA ARG A 155 -3.84 -16.04 -8.95
C ARG A 155 -4.23 -15.36 -10.26
N ASN A 156 -3.26 -15.14 -11.14
CA ASN A 156 -3.48 -14.69 -12.52
C ASN A 156 -4.29 -13.37 -12.61
N MET A 157 -4.00 -12.41 -11.72
CA MET A 157 -4.62 -11.10 -11.80
C MET A 157 -4.16 -10.37 -13.06
N ARG A 158 -5.13 -9.85 -13.83
CA ARG A 158 -4.84 -9.01 -14.99
C ARG A 158 -4.11 -7.74 -14.55
N THR A 159 -3.32 -7.20 -15.46
CA THR A 159 -2.52 -6.00 -15.25
C THR A 159 -3.43 -4.84 -14.85
N PHE A 160 -3.25 -4.32 -13.63
CA PHE A 160 -3.94 -3.12 -13.18
C PHE A 160 -3.49 -1.88 -13.96
N GLU A 161 -4.44 -1.01 -14.25
CA GLU A 161 -4.23 0.21 -15.04
C GLU A 161 -3.15 1.12 -14.44
N LYS A 162 -2.52 1.93 -15.29
CA LYS A 162 -1.53 2.92 -14.87
C LYS A 162 -2.27 4.17 -14.38
N VAL A 163 -1.90 4.68 -13.21
CA VAL A 163 -2.41 5.95 -12.72
C VAL A 163 -1.61 7.10 -13.31
N LYS A 164 -2.31 8.10 -13.85
CA LYS A 164 -1.70 9.37 -14.23
C LYS A 164 -1.53 10.22 -12.97
N ALA A 165 -0.28 10.40 -12.56
CA ALA A 165 0.09 11.17 -11.38
C ALA A 165 1.24 12.12 -11.69
N LYS A 166 1.25 13.27 -11.04
CA LYS A 166 2.28 14.31 -11.19
C LYS A 166 3.02 14.50 -9.86
N VAL A 167 4.35 14.44 -9.92
CA VAL A 167 5.21 14.90 -8.83
C VAL A 167 5.23 16.43 -8.90
N ILE A 168 4.95 17.07 -7.77
CA ILE A 168 4.89 18.51 -7.65
C ILE A 168 6.22 19.03 -7.11
N ASP A 169 6.69 18.44 -6.00
CA ASP A 169 7.93 18.86 -5.32
C ASP A 169 8.62 17.69 -4.59
N ILE A 170 9.89 17.86 -4.23
CA ILE A 170 10.73 16.87 -3.52
C ILE A 170 11.50 17.56 -2.39
N ASP A 171 11.19 17.15 -1.16
CA ASP A 171 11.86 17.59 0.06
C ASP A 171 12.60 16.43 0.75
N PHE A 172 13.56 16.81 1.58
CA PHE A 172 14.16 15.90 2.56
C PHE A 172 13.42 16.04 3.90
N LEU A 173 13.01 14.90 4.48
CA LEU A 173 12.44 14.83 5.81
C LEU A 173 13.52 15.22 6.83
N THR A 174 13.29 16.33 7.54
CA THR A 174 14.06 16.68 8.73
C THR A 174 13.58 15.83 9.92
N ALA A 175 14.44 15.56 10.89
CA ALA A 175 14.17 14.62 11.99
C ALA A 175 12.88 14.88 12.80
N ASN A 176 12.33 16.10 12.74
CA ASN A 176 11.10 16.52 13.43
C ASN A 176 9.81 16.34 12.61
N SER A 177 9.89 15.75 11.41
CA SER A 177 8.76 15.69 10.45
C SER A 177 8.13 14.30 10.30
N LEU A 178 8.51 13.34 11.15
CA LEU A 178 7.93 12.00 11.20
C LEU A 178 6.91 11.90 12.35
N PRO A 179 5.71 11.32 12.11
CA PRO A 179 4.73 11.02 13.15
C PRO A 179 5.19 9.89 14.08
#